data_AF-A0A382DR67-F1
#
_entry.id   AF-A0A382DR67-F1
#
_cell.length_a   1.000
_cell.length_b   1.000
_cell.length_c   1.000
_cell.angle_alpha   90.00
_cell.angle_beta   90.00
_cell.angle_gamma   90.00
#
_symmetry.space_group_name_H-M   'P 1'
#
loop_
_entity.id
_entity.type
_entity.pdbx_description
1 polymer ?
#
loop_
_entity_poly.entity_id
_entity_poly.type
_entity_poly.pdbx_seq_one_letter_code
_entity_poly.pdbx_strand_id
1 'polypeptide(L)'
;HSVFFKEFRSLSDDRKEIIQGTGHAYSLFLQSIIDEGQKIGQIDQNLDSKLATAGIVGMLNSMSFWYHDGGSWGPESIGSQFAEQVVLGLVKEEYLATTGGRKALLEAIHEELT
;
A
#
# COMPACT_ATOMS: atom_id res chain seq x y z
N HIS A 1 2.65 14.70 -9.62
CA HIS A 1 1.73 14.64 -8.48
C HIS A 1 1.05 13.29 -8.49
N SER A 2 1.40 12.43 -7.52
CA SER A 2 1.04 11.01 -7.51
C SER A 2 0.09 10.77 -6.32
N VAL A 3 -1.22 10.94 -6.54
CA VAL A 3 -2.25 10.96 -5.48
C VAL A 3 -2.23 9.68 -4.65
N PHE A 4 -2.08 8.53 -5.31
CA PHE A 4 -1.99 7.21 -4.67
C PHE A 4 -0.91 7.13 -3.58
N PHE A 5 0.28 7.66 -3.84
CA PHE A 5 1.42 7.55 -2.93
C PHE A 5 1.23 8.38 -1.67
N LYS A 6 0.68 9.59 -1.83
CA LYS A 6 0.38 10.48 -0.71
C LYS A 6 -0.67 9.89 0.22
N GLU A 7 -1.73 9.29 -0.34
CA GLU A 7 -2.78 8.65 0.46
C GLU A 7 -2.30 7.35 1.12
N PHE A 8 -1.42 6.61 0.45
CA PHE A 8 -0.80 5.42 1.01
C PHE A 8 0.13 5.72 2.20
N ARG A 9 0.95 6.80 2.15
CA ARG A 9 1.78 7.25 3.28
C ARG A 9 0.93 7.62 4.49
N SER A 10 -0.19 8.32 4.27
CA SER A 10 -1.12 8.67 5.35
C SER A 10 -1.64 7.45 6.11
N LEU A 11 -1.68 6.27 5.46
CA LEU A 11 -2.13 5.03 6.10
C LEU A 11 -1.07 4.30 6.90
N SER A 12 0.21 4.40 6.52
CA SER A 12 1.30 3.78 7.28
C SER A 12 1.53 4.46 8.64
N ASP A 13 1.13 5.72 8.75
CA ASP A 13 1.33 6.56 9.94
C ASP A 13 0.26 6.35 11.02
N ASP A 14 -0.95 5.87 10.66
CA ASP A 14 -2.09 5.65 11.57
C ASP A 14 -1.96 4.39 12.47
N ARG A 15 -0.78 4.12 13.00
CA ARG A 15 -0.55 2.95 13.87
C ARG A 15 -1.39 2.99 15.16
N LYS A 16 -2.21 1.94 15.29
CA LYS A 16 -2.87 1.38 16.49
C LYS A 16 -4.28 1.89 16.79
N GLU A 17 -5.28 1.20 16.23
CA GLU A 17 -6.43 0.65 16.97
C GLU A 17 -7.33 -0.18 16.03
N ILE A 18 -7.13 -1.51 16.00
CA ILE A 18 -8.08 -2.43 15.36
C ILE A 18 -9.11 -2.84 16.43
N ILE A 19 -10.09 -1.96 16.65
CA ILE A 19 -11.38 -2.35 17.24
C ILE A 19 -12.31 -2.59 16.05
N GLN A 20 -13.12 -3.65 16.10
CA GLN A 20 -13.91 -4.19 14.98
C GLN A 20 -14.80 -3.17 14.23
N GLY A 21 -15.09 -2.00 14.81
CA GLY A 21 -15.75 -0.88 14.11
C GLY A 21 -14.82 -0.03 13.20
N THR A 22 -13.55 0.13 13.57
CA THR A 22 -12.53 0.92 12.84
C THR A 22 -11.96 0.16 11.64
N GLY A 23 -11.89 -1.18 11.72
CA GLY A 23 -11.35 -2.02 10.65
C GLY A 23 -12.15 -1.97 9.33
N HIS A 24 -13.46 -1.69 9.41
CA HIS A 24 -14.29 -1.50 8.23
C HIS A 24 -14.01 -0.15 7.55
N ALA A 25 -13.89 0.93 8.32
CA ALA A 25 -13.56 2.25 7.79
C ALA A 25 -12.17 2.26 7.12
N TYR A 26 -11.19 1.59 7.74
CA TYR A 26 -9.85 1.41 7.17
C TYR A 26 -9.88 0.67 5.83
N SER A 27 -10.62 -0.45 5.76
CA SER A 27 -10.79 -1.21 4.52
C SER A 27 -11.47 -0.38 3.43
N LEU A 28 -12.51 0.39 3.77
CA LEU A 28 -13.20 1.26 2.80
C LEU A 28 -12.29 2.35 2.26
N PHE A 29 -11.44 2.93 3.11
CA PHE A 29 -10.48 3.94 2.69
C PHE A 29 -9.39 3.37 1.78
N LEU A 30 -8.81 2.21 2.12
CA LEU A 30 -7.89 1.51 1.21
C LEU A 30 -8.55 1.21 -0.13
N GLN A 31 -9.80 0.75 -0.11
CA GLN A 31 -10.54 0.47 -1.33
C GLN A 31 -10.74 1.76 -2.16
N SER A 32 -11.05 2.90 -1.53
CA SER A 32 -11.23 4.16 -2.28
C SER A 32 -9.95 4.63 -2.94
N ILE A 33 -8.79 4.47 -2.30
CA ILE A 33 -7.49 4.78 -2.90
C ILE A 33 -7.28 3.95 -4.18
N ILE A 34 -7.59 2.64 -4.10
CA ILE A 34 -7.45 1.73 -5.24
C ILE A 34 -8.40 2.13 -6.37
N ASP A 35 -9.66 2.39 -6.05
CA ASP A 35 -10.67 2.85 -7.02
C ASP A 35 -10.27 4.16 -7.69
N GLU A 36 -9.70 5.11 -6.94
CA GLU A 36 -9.20 6.38 -7.48
C GLU A 36 -8.00 6.18 -8.40
N GLY A 37 -7.03 5.37 -7.99
CA GLY A 37 -5.89 5.00 -8.83
C GLY A 37 -6.31 4.33 -10.15
N GLN A 38 -7.37 3.51 -10.13
CA GLN A 38 -7.95 2.90 -11.33
C GLN A 38 -8.63 3.93 -12.24
N LYS A 39 -9.37 4.90 -11.68
CA LYS A 39 -10.02 5.98 -12.43
C LYS A 39 -9.01 6.84 -13.19
N ILE A 40 -7.86 7.13 -12.59
CA ILE A 40 -6.80 7.94 -13.20
C ILE A 40 -5.77 7.11 -14.00
N GLY A 41 -5.96 5.79 -14.08
CA GLY A 41 -5.13 4.89 -14.88
C GLY A 41 -3.75 4.56 -14.30
N GLN A 42 -3.52 4.82 -13.00
CA GLN A 42 -2.28 4.48 -12.31
C GLN A 42 -2.26 3.03 -11.81
N ILE A 43 -3.43 2.50 -11.44
CA ILE A 43 -3.63 1.11 -10.99
C ILE A 43 -4.29 0.30 -12.10
N ASP A 44 -3.94 -0.98 -12.20
CA ASP A 44 -4.55 -1.90 -13.15
C ASP A 44 -6.07 -2.03 -12.91
N GLN A 45 -6.85 -1.76 -13.97
CA GLN A 45 -8.31 -1.81 -13.95
C GLN A 45 -8.85 -3.23 -13.93
N ASN A 46 -8.02 -4.24 -14.19
CA ASN A 46 -8.42 -5.65 -14.14
C ASN A 46 -8.43 -6.21 -12.71
N LEU A 47 -7.87 -5.48 -11.74
CA LEU A 47 -7.87 -5.87 -10.34
C LEU A 47 -9.23 -5.57 -9.69
N ASP A 48 -9.76 -6.54 -8.95
CA ASP A 48 -10.89 -6.28 -8.05
C ASP A 48 -10.39 -5.51 -6.82
N SER A 49 -10.88 -4.27 -6.64
CA SER A 49 -10.40 -3.38 -5.58
C SER A 49 -10.70 -3.90 -4.17
N LYS A 50 -11.78 -4.67 -3.98
CA LYS A 50 -12.11 -5.30 -2.70
C LYS A 50 -11.15 -6.44 -2.39
N LEU A 51 -10.84 -7.26 -3.39
CA LEU A 51 -9.89 -8.37 -3.23
C LEU A 51 -8.48 -7.84 -2.95
N ALA A 52 -8.03 -6.83 -3.69
CA ALA A 52 -6.76 -6.15 -3.45
C ALA A 52 -6.69 -5.57 -2.02
N THR A 53 -7.74 -4.88 -1.58
CA THR A 53 -7.86 -4.37 -0.21
C THR A 53 -7.75 -5.49 0.83
N ALA A 54 -8.48 -6.60 0.64
CA ALA A 54 -8.43 -7.74 1.55
C ALA A 54 -7.02 -8.35 1.63
N GLY A 55 -6.29 -8.40 0.51
CA GLY A 55 -4.90 -8.84 0.46
C GLY A 55 -3.96 -7.95 1.29
N ILE A 56 -4.05 -6.63 1.11
CA ILE A 56 -3.25 -5.64 1.86
C ILE A 56 -3.53 -5.76 3.36
N VAL A 57 -4.81 -5.79 3.75
CA VAL A 57 -5.23 -5.96 5.14
C VAL A 57 -4.72 -7.28 5.71
N GLY A 58 -4.75 -8.36 4.92
CA GLY A 58 -4.18 -9.66 5.28
C GLY A 58 -2.68 -9.60 5.57
N MET A 59 -1.91 -8.92 4.71
CA MET A 59 -0.47 -8.72 4.90
C MET A 59 -0.17 -8.01 6.23
N LEU A 60 -0.88 -6.92 6.51
CA LEU A 60 -0.71 -6.14 7.75
C LEU A 60 -1.14 -6.94 8.98
N ASN A 61 -2.29 -7.60 8.92
CA ASN A 61 -2.79 -8.41 10.04
C ASN A 61 -1.85 -9.58 10.36
N SER A 62 -1.16 -10.13 9.35
CA SER A 62 -0.21 -11.22 9.57
C SER A 62 0.92 -10.84 10.52
N MET A 63 1.31 -9.56 10.57
CA MET A 63 2.39 -9.07 11.43
C MET A 63 2.15 -9.40 12.90
N SER A 64 0.89 -9.43 13.34
CA SER A 64 0.54 -9.77 14.72
C SER A 64 1.03 -11.15 15.17
N PHE A 65 1.30 -12.06 14.24
CA PHE A 65 1.75 -13.43 14.54
C PHE A 65 3.27 -13.59 14.60
N TRP A 66 4.03 -12.72 13.94
CA TRP A 66 5.48 -12.92 13.75
C TRP A 66 6.34 -11.70 14.08
N TYR A 67 5.77 -10.50 14.09
CA TYR A 67 6.50 -9.29 14.48
C TYR A 67 6.70 -9.26 16.00
N HIS A 68 7.92 -8.95 16.42
CA HIS A 68 8.23 -8.59 17.78
C HIS A 68 9.42 -7.63 17.81
N ASP A 69 9.45 -6.76 18.82
CA ASP A 69 10.58 -5.85 19.03
C ASP A 69 11.86 -6.66 19.25
N GLY A 70 12.96 -6.19 18.66
CA GLY A 70 14.25 -6.89 18.67
C GLY A 70 14.35 -8.10 17.74
N GLY A 71 13.33 -8.35 16.90
CA GLY A 71 13.38 -9.35 15.84
C GLY A 71 14.31 -8.98 14.67
N SER A 72 14.38 -9.86 13.67
CA SER A 72 15.27 -9.69 12.50
C SER A 72 14.91 -8.51 11.60
N TRP A 73 13.68 -8.00 11.69
CA TRP A 73 13.20 -6.89 10.88
C TRP A 73 12.60 -5.79 11.76
N GLY A 74 13.07 -4.56 11.56
CA GLY A 74 12.49 -3.38 12.19
C GLY A 74 11.19 -2.95 11.51
N PRO A 75 10.29 -2.28 12.24
CA PRO A 75 8.99 -1.87 11.71
C PRO A 75 9.08 -0.96 10.48
N GLU A 76 10.10 -0.10 10.39
CA GLU A 76 10.34 0.76 9.22
C GLU A 76 10.70 -0.08 7.98
N SER A 77 11.58 -1.08 8.13
CA SER A 77 11.98 -1.96 7.04
C SER A 77 10.82 -2.82 6.53
N ILE A 78 9.94 -3.25 7.43
CA ILE A 78 8.72 -4.00 7.07
C ILE A 78 7.76 -3.10 6.30
N GLY A 79 7.53 -1.88 6.79
CA GLY A 79 6.66 -0.90 6.14
C GLY A 79 7.10 -0.59 4.71
N SER A 80 8.38 -0.28 4.52
CA SER A 80 8.95 -0.03 3.19
C SER A 80 8.78 -1.25 2.27
N GLN A 81 9.13 -2.45 2.76
CA GLN A 81 9.09 -3.64 1.91
C GLN A 81 7.66 -4.02 1.51
N PHE A 82 6.70 -3.89 2.42
CA PHE A 82 5.29 -4.14 2.14
C PHE A 82 4.71 -3.10 1.20
N ALA A 83 5.05 -1.82 1.37
CA ALA A 83 4.65 -0.76 0.45
C ALA A 83 5.10 -1.08 -0.98
N GLU A 84 6.37 -1.41 -1.17
CA GLU A 84 6.90 -1.78 -2.48
C GLU A 84 6.14 -2.97 -3.10
N GLN A 85 5.93 -4.05 -2.33
CA GLN A 85 5.22 -5.24 -2.79
C GLN A 85 3.79 -4.92 -3.21
N VAL A 86 3.07 -4.11 -2.42
CA VAL A 86 1.71 -3.70 -2.71
C VAL A 86 1.68 -2.81 -3.95
N VAL A 87 2.46 -1.72 -3.99
CA VAL A 87 2.44 -0.78 -5.12
C VAL A 87 2.82 -1.47 -6.42
N LEU A 88 3.86 -2.29 -6.42
CA LEU A 88 4.30 -3.02 -7.61
C LEU A 88 3.29 -4.10 -8.06
N GLY A 89 2.48 -4.63 -7.14
CA GLY A 89 1.41 -5.56 -7.47
C GLY A 89 0.14 -4.90 -8.01
N LEU A 90 -0.04 -3.59 -7.76
CA LEU A 90 -1.23 -2.83 -8.17
C LEU A 90 -1.00 -1.98 -9.42
N VAL A 91 0.23 -1.53 -9.65
CA VAL A 91 0.53 -0.56 -10.71
C VAL A 91 0.18 -1.10 -12.09
N LYS A 92 -0.44 -0.26 -12.92
CA LYS A 92 -0.70 -0.58 -14.33
C LYS A 92 0.61 -0.56 -15.12
N GLU A 93 0.88 -1.61 -15.89
CA GLU A 93 2.15 -1.75 -16.63
C GLU A 93 2.39 -0.57 -17.60
N GLU A 94 1.37 -0.11 -18.31
CA GLU A 94 1.52 1.05 -19.21
C GLU A 94 1.84 2.33 -18.43
N TYR A 95 1.24 2.52 -17.24
CA TYR A 95 1.59 3.65 -16.39
C TYR A 95 3.05 3.55 -15.92
N LEU A 96 3.46 2.36 -15.48
CA LEU A 96 4.83 2.08 -15.05
C LEU A 96 5.86 2.42 -16.15
N ALA A 97 5.56 2.05 -17.40
CA ALA A 97 6.40 2.36 -18.54
C ALA A 97 6.54 3.88 -18.76
N THR A 98 5.49 4.67 -18.50
CA THR A 98 5.53 6.14 -18.62
C THR A 98 6.25 6.85 -17.47
N THR A 99 6.37 6.23 -16.29
CA THR A 99 7.00 6.83 -15.12
C THR A 99 8.48 6.52 -14.95
N GLY A 100 9.15 5.96 -15.97
CA GLY A 100 10.55 5.55 -15.89
C GLY A 100 10.76 4.11 -15.37
N GLY A 101 9.69 3.31 -15.33
CA GLY A 101 9.73 1.91 -14.98
C GLY A 101 9.81 1.63 -13.48
N ARG A 102 10.03 0.35 -13.13
CA ARG A 102 10.12 -0.15 -11.76
C ARG A 102 11.07 0.66 -10.87
N LYS A 103 12.25 1.03 -11.39
CA LYS A 103 13.28 1.72 -10.62
C LYS A 103 12.79 3.09 -10.12
N ALA A 104 12.26 3.90 -11.03
CA ALA A 104 11.73 5.21 -10.68
C ALA A 104 10.54 5.12 -9.72
N LEU A 105 9.73 4.07 -9.84
CA LEU A 105 8.64 3.81 -8.89
C LEU A 105 9.16 3.53 -7.48
N LEU A 106 10.20 2.71 -7.34
CA LEU A 106 10.80 2.40 -6.04
C LEU A 106 11.43 3.63 -5.41
N GLU A 107 12.13 4.45 -6.19
CA GLU A 107 12.69 5.74 -5.73
C GLU A 107 11.58 6.66 -5.21
N ALA A 108 10.47 6.78 -5.95
CA ALA A 108 9.31 7.57 -5.51
C ALA A 108 8.67 7.02 -4.22
N ILE A 109 8.60 5.70 -4.04
CA ILE A 109 8.10 5.09 -2.79
C ILE A 109 9.02 5.44 -1.63
N HIS A 110 10.34 5.36 -1.80
CA HIS A 110 11.29 5.69 -0.73
C HIS A 110 11.26 7.17 -0.38
N GLU A 111 11.17 8.07 -1.37
CA GLU A 111 11.01 9.51 -1.12
C GLU A 111 9.74 9.82 -0.33
N GLU A 112 8.63 9.15 -0.67
CA GLU A 112 7.35 9.32 0.03
C GLU A 112 7.29 8.59 1.37
N LEU A 113 8.26 7.75 1.75
CA LEU A 113 8.29 7.07 3.05
C LEU A 113 9.39 7.60 4.00
N THR A 114 10.30 8.43 3.50
CA THR A 114 11.33 9.13 4.29
C THR A 114 10.80 10.46 4.81
#